data_AF-A0AAV6BVB1-F1
#
_entry.id   AF-A0AAV6BVB1-F1
#
_cell.length_a   1.000
_cell.length_b   1.000
_cell.length_c   1.000
_cell.angle_alpha   90.00
_cell.angle_beta   90.00
_cell.angle_gamma   90.00
#
_symmetry.space_group_name_H-M   'P 1'
#
loop_
_entity.id
_entity.type
_entity.pdbx_description
1 polymer ?
#
loop_
_entity_poly.entity_id
_entity_poly.type
_entity_poly.pdbx_seq_one_letter_code
_entity_poly.pdbx_strand_id
1 'polypeptide(L)'
;MTRWVFALSALLLLGGITTVAVARRLGKSGSRPSVFVSVLALWIAAWALWGLVGGLAAQYGLLRRYDATFFAALALAAGALQYRTQVRQGRERGLTVFVGAQILWLVVVMVRNGVLSP
;
A
#
# COMPACT_ATOMS: atom_id res chain seq x y z
N MET A 1 -18.41 19.91 5.33
CA MET A 1 -17.43 19.05 6.03
C MET A 1 -17.84 17.57 5.94
N THR A 2 -19.02 17.17 6.45
CA THR A 2 -19.45 15.76 6.57
C THR A 2 -19.60 14.98 5.26
N ARG A 3 -20.11 15.62 4.19
CA ARG A 3 -20.31 14.99 2.86
C ARG A 3 -19.02 14.47 2.19
N TRP A 4 -17.90 15.13 2.45
CA TRP A 4 -16.60 14.74 1.88
C TRP A 4 -15.94 13.61 2.66
N VAL A 5 -16.12 13.58 3.98
CA VAL A 5 -15.69 12.46 4.83
C VAL A 5 -16.38 11.17 4.39
N PHE A 6 -17.69 11.20 4.17
CA PHE A 6 -18.43 10.01 3.69
C PHE A 6 -17.99 9.55 2.30
N ALA A 7 -17.70 10.47 1.37
CA ALA A 7 -17.21 10.12 0.04
C ALA A 7 -15.82 9.46 0.11
N LEU A 8 -14.91 10.00 0.92
CA LEU A 8 -13.58 9.42 1.17
C LEU A 8 -13.68 8.05 1.84
N SER A 9 -14.49 7.92 2.88
CA SER A 9 -14.71 6.66 3.60
C SER A 9 -15.34 5.62 2.68
N ALA A 10 -16.31 6.00 1.84
CA ALA A 10 -16.91 5.11 0.85
C ALA A 10 -15.90 4.67 -0.22
N LEU A 11 -15.02 5.56 -0.68
CA LEU A 11 -13.99 5.22 -1.67
C LEU A 11 -12.92 4.29 -1.09
N LEU A 12 -12.51 4.51 0.17
CA LEU A 12 -11.61 3.64 0.92
C LEU A 12 -12.24 2.26 1.15
N LEU A 13 -13.53 2.22 1.49
CA LEU A 13 -14.28 0.98 1.66
C LEU A 13 -14.41 0.22 0.34
N LEU A 14 -14.80 0.89 -0.74
CA LEU A 14 -14.94 0.27 -2.06
C LEU A 14 -13.59 -0.20 -2.62
N GLY A 15 -12.53 0.58 -2.43
CA GLY A 15 -11.16 0.21 -2.77
C GLY A 15 -10.68 -1.00 -1.96
N GLY A 16 -10.93 -1.02 -0.66
CA GLY A 16 -10.62 -2.16 0.20
C GLY A 16 -11.39 -3.43 -0.20
N ILE A 17 -12.69 -3.32 -0.46
CA ILE A 17 -13.56 -4.44 -0.83
C ILE A 17 -13.14 -5.04 -2.18
N THR A 18 -12.90 -4.21 -3.18
CA THR A 18 -12.46 -4.65 -4.52
C THR A 18 -11.09 -5.31 -4.47
N THR A 19 -10.16 -4.75 -3.70
CA THR A 19 -8.82 -5.34 -3.49
C THR A 19 -8.90 -6.71 -2.82
N VAL A 20 -9.71 -6.84 -1.76
CA VAL A 20 -9.91 -8.11 -1.04
C VAL A 20 -10.61 -9.15 -1.92
N ALA A 21 -11.59 -8.75 -2.72
CA ALA A 21 -12.30 -9.64 -3.65
C ALA A 21 -11.38 -10.17 -4.75
N VAL A 22 -10.53 -9.30 -5.31
CA VAL A 22 -9.53 -9.65 -6.34
C VAL A 22 -8.46 -10.58 -5.74
N ALA A 23 -7.93 -10.26 -4.56
CA ALA A 23 -6.95 -11.09 -3.86
C ALA A 23 -7.48 -12.48 -3.50
N ARG A 24 -8.77 -12.60 -3.08
CA ARG A 24 -9.40 -13.89 -2.78
C ARG A 24 -9.60 -14.76 -4.03
N ARG A 25 -9.95 -14.16 -5.18
CA ARG A 25 -10.09 -14.90 -6.43
C ARG A 25 -8.74 -15.39 -6.95
N LEU A 26 -7.69 -14.58 -6.81
CA LEU A 26 -6.37 -14.90 -7.35
C LEU A 26 -5.53 -15.82 -6.47
N GLY A 27 -5.69 -15.79 -5.14
CA GLY A 27 -4.89 -16.60 -4.20
C GLY A 27 -5.31 -18.06 -4.03
N LYS A 28 -6.33 -18.54 -4.77
CA LYS A 28 -6.95 -19.86 -4.56
C LYS A 28 -6.09 -21.04 -5.04
N SER A 29 -5.06 -20.79 -5.84
CA SER A 29 -4.34 -21.83 -6.59
C SER A 29 -2.98 -22.22 -6.00
N GLY A 30 -2.40 -21.46 -5.06
CA GLY A 30 -1.06 -21.74 -4.50
C GLY A 30 0.11 -21.73 -5.51
N SER A 31 -0.16 -21.48 -6.79
CA SER A 31 0.83 -21.48 -7.85
C SER A 31 1.67 -20.21 -7.84
N ARG A 32 2.92 -20.30 -8.29
CA ARG A 32 3.84 -19.15 -8.43
C ARG A 32 3.22 -17.94 -9.15
N PRO A 33 2.50 -18.09 -10.28
CA PRO A 33 1.83 -16.96 -10.92
C PRO A 33 0.68 -16.38 -10.07
N SER A 34 -0.08 -17.21 -9.36
CA SER A 34 -1.11 -16.75 -8.42
C SER A 34 -0.51 -15.88 -7.30
N VAL A 35 0.64 -16.28 -6.76
CA VAL A 35 1.38 -15.49 -5.76
C VAL A 35 1.83 -14.16 -6.36
N PHE A 36 2.40 -14.16 -7.56
CA PHE A 36 2.84 -12.93 -8.23
C PHE A 36 1.69 -11.93 -8.41
N VAL A 37 0.55 -12.37 -8.96
CA VAL A 37 -0.59 -11.47 -9.17
C VAL A 37 -1.15 -10.98 -7.84
N SER A 38 -1.17 -11.82 -6.79
CA SER A 38 -1.59 -11.38 -5.45
C SER A 38 -0.68 -10.29 -4.89
N VAL A 39 0.65 -10.41 -5.05
CA VAL A 39 1.62 -9.40 -4.59
C VAL A 39 1.43 -8.12 -5.39
N LEU A 40 1.34 -8.23 -6.72
CA LEU A 40 1.12 -7.08 -7.59
C LEU A 40 -0.16 -6.32 -7.23
N ALA A 41 -1.27 -7.04 -7.00
CA ALA A 41 -2.54 -6.44 -6.58
C ALA A 41 -2.42 -5.69 -5.25
N LEU A 42 -1.70 -6.25 -4.26
CA LEU A 42 -1.47 -5.60 -2.98
C LEU A 42 -0.69 -4.29 -3.13
N TRP A 43 0.35 -4.28 -3.96
CA TRP A 43 1.18 -3.09 -4.17
C TRP A 43 0.50 -2.01 -5.00
N ILE A 44 -0.29 -2.39 -6.02
CA ILE A 44 -1.11 -1.44 -6.77
C ILE A 44 -2.15 -0.79 -5.86
N ALA A 45 -2.82 -1.59 -5.03
CA ALA A 45 -3.79 -1.07 -4.07
C ALA A 45 -3.13 -0.13 -3.07
N ALA A 46 -1.97 -0.51 -2.51
CA ALA A 46 -1.20 0.34 -1.61
C ALA A 46 -0.78 1.65 -2.29
N TRP A 47 -0.33 1.61 -3.56
CA TRP A 47 0.05 2.80 -4.32
C TRP A 47 -1.14 3.75 -4.52
N ALA A 48 -2.31 3.22 -4.88
CA ALA A 48 -3.51 4.01 -5.02
C ALA A 48 -3.97 4.60 -3.68
N LEU A 49 -3.97 3.81 -2.60
CA LEU A 49 -4.35 4.26 -1.25
C LEU A 49 -3.41 5.34 -0.72
N TRP A 50 -2.09 5.15 -0.82
CA TRP A 50 -1.13 6.16 -0.39
C TRP A 50 -1.14 7.40 -1.28
N GLY A 51 -1.33 7.24 -2.59
CA GLY A 51 -1.54 8.36 -3.51
C GLY A 51 -2.74 9.21 -3.13
N LEU A 52 -3.87 8.56 -2.84
CA LEU A 52 -5.09 9.21 -2.39
C LEU A 52 -4.88 9.90 -1.04
N VAL A 53 -4.49 9.15 0.00
CA VAL A 53 -4.36 9.66 1.36
C VAL A 53 -3.26 10.73 1.45
N GLY A 54 -2.11 10.50 0.83
CA GLY A 54 -1.00 11.45 0.79
C GLY A 54 -1.33 12.72 0.02
N GLY A 55 -2.02 12.59 -1.12
CA GLY A 55 -2.50 13.74 -1.90
C GLY A 55 -3.52 14.58 -1.13
N LEU A 56 -4.47 13.95 -0.45
CA LEU A 56 -5.44 14.61 0.40
C LEU A 56 -4.80 15.28 1.62
N ALA A 57 -3.88 14.59 2.29
CA ALA A 57 -3.15 15.16 3.41
C ALA A 57 -2.30 16.38 2.97
N ALA A 58 -1.74 16.37 1.77
CA ALA A 58 -1.07 17.54 1.20
C ALA A 58 -2.05 18.67 0.86
N GLN A 59 -3.20 18.36 0.26
CA GLN A 59 -4.22 19.34 -0.10
C GLN A 59 -4.81 20.06 1.13
N TYR A 60 -4.94 19.36 2.25
CA TYR A 60 -5.44 19.91 3.52
C TYR A 60 -4.32 20.48 4.41
N GLY A 61 -3.08 20.55 3.93
CA GLY A 61 -1.95 21.16 4.66
C GLY A 61 -1.39 20.32 5.82
N LEU A 62 -1.78 19.05 5.96
CA LEU A 62 -1.17 18.12 6.93
C LEU A 62 0.21 17.64 6.47
N LEU A 63 0.46 17.60 5.16
CA LEU A 63 1.76 17.29 4.57
C LEU A 63 2.22 18.47 3.72
N ARG A 64 3.52 18.77 3.75
CA ARG A 64 4.14 19.77 2.87
C ARG A 64 4.22 19.26 1.44
N ARG A 65 4.55 17.98 1.26
CA ARG A 65 4.68 17.37 -0.07
C ARG A 65 4.52 15.86 0.03
N TYR A 66 3.72 15.30 -0.87
CA TYR A 66 3.62 13.85 -1.08
C TYR A 66 4.22 13.50 -2.44
N ASP A 67 5.11 12.51 -2.46
CA ASP A 67 5.84 12.07 -3.66
C ASP A 67 5.52 10.60 -3.95
N ALA A 68 4.58 10.39 -4.90
CA ALA A 68 4.13 9.08 -5.31
C ALA A 68 5.20 8.27 -6.08
N THR A 69 6.18 8.95 -6.69
CA THR A 69 7.25 8.31 -7.47
C THR A 69 8.19 7.54 -6.54
N PHE A 70 8.49 8.14 -5.39
CA PHE A 70 9.36 7.52 -4.40
C PHE A 70 8.70 6.28 -3.77
N PHE A 71 7.37 6.31 -3.57
CA PHE A 71 6.62 5.12 -3.15
C PHE A 71 6.65 4.02 -4.21
N ALA A 72 6.53 4.36 -5.49
CA ALA A 72 6.56 3.38 -6.58
C ALA A 72 7.89 2.61 -6.63
N ALA A 73 9.02 3.30 -6.43
CA ALA A 73 10.33 2.65 -6.36
C ALA A 73 10.43 1.67 -5.17
N LEU A 74 9.94 2.09 -3.99
CA LEU A 74 9.88 1.24 -2.81
C LEU A 74 8.94 0.04 -3.03
N ALA A 75 7.80 0.25 -3.69
CA ALA A 75 6.83 -0.79 -3.99
C ALA A 75 7.40 -1.88 -4.90
N LEU A 76 8.23 -1.51 -5.90
CA LEU A 76 8.92 -2.48 -6.74
C LEU A 76 9.93 -3.30 -5.95
N ALA A 77 10.76 -2.66 -5.13
CA ALA A 77 11.79 -3.35 -4.34
C ALA A 77 11.18 -4.27 -3.28
N ALA A 78 10.25 -3.73 -2.47
CA ALA A 78 9.59 -4.48 -1.41
C ALA A 78 8.61 -5.52 -1.96
N GLY A 79 7.99 -5.28 -3.12
CA GLY A 79 7.18 -6.27 -3.83
C GLY A 79 7.99 -7.45 -4.34
N ALA A 80 9.18 -7.22 -4.88
CA ALA A 80 10.09 -8.30 -5.26
C ALA A 80 10.54 -9.12 -4.02
N LEU A 81 10.83 -8.45 -2.90
CA LEU A 81 11.19 -9.11 -1.64
C LEU A 81 10.00 -9.92 -1.07
N GLN A 82 8.80 -9.34 -1.07
CA GLN A 82 7.57 -10.01 -0.66
C GLN A 82 7.31 -11.25 -1.51
N TYR A 83 7.41 -11.16 -2.84
CA TYR A 83 7.24 -12.31 -3.73
C TYR A 83 8.25 -13.43 -3.39
N ARG A 84 9.53 -13.08 -3.23
CA ARG A 84 10.59 -14.06 -2.90
C ARG A 84 10.35 -14.74 -1.55
N THR A 85 10.00 -13.96 -0.53
CA THR A 85 9.72 -14.49 0.82
C THR A 85 8.44 -15.31 0.85
N GLN A 86 7.40 -14.90 0.12
CA GLN A 86 6.13 -15.61 0.03
C GLN A 86 6.27 -16.96 -0.67
N VAL A 87 7.08 -17.04 -1.73
CA VAL A 87 7.38 -18.31 -2.43
C VAL A 87 8.27 -19.23 -1.60
N ARG A 88 9.25 -18.70 -0.86
CA ARG A 88 10.22 -19.52 -0.10
C ARG A 88 9.75 -19.94 1.28
N GLN A 89 8.99 -19.08 1.96
CA GLN A 89 8.70 -19.20 3.38
C GLN A 89 7.22 -19.06 3.71
N GLY A 90 6.36 -19.05 2.69
CA GLY A 90 4.91 -19.01 2.83
C GLY A 90 4.32 -17.60 2.92
N ARG A 91 2.99 -17.55 2.80
CA ARG A 91 2.20 -16.32 2.69
C ARG A 91 2.35 -15.39 3.89
N GLU A 92 2.40 -15.91 5.11
CA GLU A 92 2.49 -15.11 6.32
C GLU A 92 3.75 -14.25 6.36
N ARG A 93 4.91 -14.85 6.08
CA ARG A 93 6.18 -14.11 6.07
C ARG A 93 6.26 -13.10 4.93
N GLY A 94 5.67 -13.41 3.78
CA GLY A 94 5.52 -12.44 2.69
C GLY A 94 4.67 -11.23 3.11
N LEU A 95 3.57 -11.45 3.82
CA LEU A 95 2.75 -10.37 4.35
C LEU A 95 3.49 -9.54 5.41
N THR A 96 4.35 -10.15 6.23
CA THR A 96 5.23 -9.40 7.15
C THR A 96 6.11 -8.41 6.40
N VAL A 97 6.69 -8.80 5.25
CA VAL A 97 7.46 -7.89 4.40
C VAL A 97 6.60 -6.74 3.89
N PHE A 98 5.37 -7.03 3.43
CA PHE A 98 4.44 -6.01 2.99
C PHE A 98 4.15 -4.99 4.10
N VAL A 99 3.77 -5.46 5.29
CA VAL A 99 3.45 -4.60 6.45
C VAL A 99 4.68 -3.80 6.88
N GLY A 100 5.85 -4.45 6.98
CA GLY A 100 7.10 -3.78 7.32
C GLY A 100 7.45 -2.66 6.34
N ALA A 101 7.20 -2.87 5.04
CA ALA A 101 7.41 -1.85 4.03
C ALA A 101 6.38 -0.70 4.11
N GLN A 102 5.11 -0.97 4.49
CA GLN A 102 4.13 0.09 4.76
C GLN A 102 4.56 0.95 5.96
N ILE A 103 5.06 0.33 7.03
CA ILE A 103 5.55 1.04 8.21
C ILE A 103 6.78 1.88 7.85
N LEU A 104 7.73 1.29 7.12
CA LEU A 104 8.92 2.01 6.65
C LEU A 104 8.53 3.23 5.80
N TRP A 105 7.57 3.07 4.89
CA TRP A 105 7.08 4.18 4.09
C TRP A 105 6.44 5.28 4.93
N LEU A 106 5.61 4.93 5.91
CA LEU A 106 5.02 5.89 6.84
C LEU A 106 6.11 6.70 7.55
N VAL A 107 7.16 6.05 8.05
CA VAL A 107 8.31 6.73 8.67
C VAL A 107 8.98 7.69 7.69
N VAL A 108 9.23 7.27 6.45
CA VAL A 108 9.82 8.12 5.41
C VAL A 108 8.95 9.36 5.14
N VAL A 109 7.63 9.19 5.05
CA VAL A 109 6.68 10.31 4.87
C VAL A 109 6.75 11.27 6.06
N MET A 110 6.77 10.76 7.29
CA MET A 110 6.85 11.58 8.51
C MET A 110 8.16 12.38 8.58
N VAL A 111 9.30 11.74 8.30
CA VAL A 111 10.61 12.39 8.26
C VAL A 111 10.66 13.47 7.18
N ARG A 112 10.23 13.18 5.95
CA ARG A 112 10.22 14.16 4.84
C ARG A 112 9.33 15.37 5.10
N ASN A 113 8.29 15.20 5.92
CA ASN A 113 7.37 16.27 6.25
C ASN A 113 7.73 16.98 7.56
N GLY A 114 8.88 16.69 8.17
CA GLY A 114 9.37 17.39 9.36
C GLY A 114 8.56 17.07 10.62
N VAL A 115 7.82 15.95 10.64
CA VAL A 115 7.06 15.53 11.82
C VAL A 115 7.98 14.90 12.88
N LEU A 116 9.13 14.39 12.45
CA LEU A 116 10.11 13.69 13.29
C LEU A 116 11.42 14.47 13.48
N SER A 117 11.59 15.64 12.85
CA SER A 117 12.66 16.58 13.20
C SER A 117 12.02 17.85 13.77
N PRO A 118 12.50 18.35 14.92
CA PRO A 118 12.02 19.63 15.48
C PRO A 118 12.27 20.82 14.54
#